data_AF-A0A3C0P0C1-F1
#
_entry.id   AF-A0A3C0P0C1-F1
#
_cell.length_a   1.000
_cell.length_b   1.000
_cell.length_c   1.000
_cell.angle_alpha   90.00
_cell.angle_beta   90.00
_cell.angle_gamma   90.00
#
_symmetry.space_group_name_H-M   'P 1'
#
loop_
_entity.id
_entity.type
_entity.pdbx_description
1 polymer ?
#
loop_
_entity_poly.entity_id
_entity_poly.type
_entity_poly.pdbx_seq_one_letter_code
_entity_poly.pdbx_strand_id
1 'polypeptide(L)'
;MKRPEYTAGITRIYRKYLDLYEKDPDNYTVDEADMNELSALFNRDGFTSGYYQQKNGREMIALYNEKEREKKNAGRTDDAKKLYDSIRKELHNTPLQRPVRGDLYLTEEGMAVLNVSDDRREEFLVSHCEEIVQRAKNQPLTKERIREQMNKTGNSEFYFRELSVHMPDEDIFVPMKGLNELRREAFEKMRRAITDRYARKAAEEPGQLSCTAEHEYQAGKNSGRIPEVFVLAEEKELLYSLIRRKDSLISGFYVPIHFLYAKGEALNKNTRCEDTDLTDLIIAEKKKLRIVLPYLLRMEHVEECRSAIMRLMENYHGLIDGILVRNLDSVGLLSSMGLEDLIILDSSVYTMNSETRSFWRNCRIYRDTLSHELNFRELKSMDNRNSEMVIYGRTPMMVSAQCLQKTFRGCDHSCAHVSLADRMGAQFPVVCNCVFCYNIIYNSLPLDLTDEKKAVSQLNVKSLRLTFTTENEKTALNVIRRCFEPSDLPKGNYTKEHFRRGVE
;
A
#
# COMPACT_ATOMS: atom_id res chain seq x y z
N MET A 1 -4.23 -16.91 1.05
CA MET A 1 -5.31 -16.29 1.84
C MET A 1 -5.38 -16.89 3.24
N LYS A 2 -5.89 -16.14 4.23
CA LYS A 2 -6.16 -16.65 5.59
C LYS A 2 -7.40 -17.57 5.58
N ARG A 3 -7.58 -18.37 6.64
CA ARG A 3 -8.71 -19.30 6.77
C ARG A 3 -10.01 -18.55 7.11
N PRO A 4 -11.19 -18.99 6.63
CA PRO A 4 -12.46 -18.31 6.91
C PRO A 4 -12.76 -18.15 8.40
N GLU A 5 -12.46 -19.16 9.22
CA GLU A 5 -12.72 -19.16 10.66
C GLU A 5 -11.90 -18.08 11.38
N TYR A 6 -10.67 -17.84 10.91
CA TYR A 6 -9.83 -16.77 11.43
C TYR A 6 -10.44 -15.39 11.18
N THR A 7 -10.87 -15.15 9.93
CA THR A 7 -11.50 -13.88 9.55
C THR A 7 -12.81 -13.67 10.31
N ALA A 8 -13.65 -14.70 10.39
CA ALA A 8 -14.92 -14.65 11.11
C ALA A 8 -14.73 -14.37 12.60
N GLY A 9 -13.83 -15.09 13.27
CA GLY A 9 -13.57 -14.89 14.70
C GLY A 9 -13.10 -13.47 15.02
N ILE A 10 -12.13 -12.94 14.25
CA ILE A 10 -11.67 -11.56 14.44
C ILE A 10 -12.80 -10.56 14.19
N THR A 11 -13.47 -10.65 13.04
CA THR A 11 -14.47 -9.65 12.66
C THR A 11 -15.68 -9.65 13.59
N ARG A 12 -16.12 -10.83 14.07
CA ARG A 12 -17.20 -10.96 15.06
C ARG A 12 -16.87 -10.24 16.36
N ILE A 13 -15.67 -10.46 16.90
CA ILE A 13 -15.24 -9.84 18.16
C ILE A 13 -15.13 -8.33 17.99
N TYR A 14 -14.51 -7.84 16.91
CA TYR A 14 -14.44 -6.41 16.63
C TYR A 14 -15.84 -5.79 16.46
N ARG A 15 -16.76 -6.47 15.77
CA ARG A 15 -18.13 -5.97 15.58
C ARG A 15 -18.90 -5.87 16.91
N LYS A 16 -18.78 -6.86 17.80
CA LYS A 16 -19.34 -6.82 19.17
C LYS A 16 -18.93 -5.52 19.86
N TYR A 17 -17.64 -5.20 19.87
CA TYR A 17 -17.14 -4.01 20.58
C TYR A 17 -17.44 -2.70 19.86
N LEU A 18 -17.52 -2.69 18.53
CA LEU A 18 -18.00 -1.51 17.80
C LEU A 18 -19.48 -1.23 18.08
N ASP A 19 -20.33 -2.27 18.18
CA ASP A 19 -21.75 -2.12 18.53
C ASP A 19 -21.94 -1.65 19.98
N LEU A 20 -21.09 -2.12 20.91
CA LEU A 20 -21.10 -1.65 22.29
C LEU A 20 -20.63 -0.20 22.39
N TYR A 21 -19.54 0.15 21.70
CA TYR A 21 -19.03 1.51 21.63
C TYR A 21 -20.04 2.49 21.03
N GLU A 22 -20.74 2.11 19.95
CA GLU A 22 -21.76 2.96 19.32
C GLU A 22 -22.97 3.21 20.24
N LYS A 23 -23.31 2.25 21.11
CA LYS A 23 -24.40 2.41 22.07
C LYS A 23 -24.01 3.25 23.27
N ASP A 24 -22.82 3.04 23.82
CA ASP A 24 -22.32 3.74 25.00
C ASP A 24 -20.78 3.86 24.93
N PRO A 25 -20.26 4.94 24.31
CA PRO A 25 -18.83 5.15 24.14
C PRO A 25 -18.04 5.22 25.44
N ASP A 26 -18.67 5.66 26.54
CA ASP A 26 -17.98 5.99 27.79
C ASP A 26 -17.93 4.81 28.77
N ASN A 27 -18.80 3.81 28.64
CA ASN A 27 -18.92 2.72 29.64
C ASN A 27 -18.70 1.30 29.11
N TYR A 28 -18.34 1.11 27.83
CA TYR A 28 -18.05 -0.24 27.33
C TYR A 28 -16.68 -0.75 27.83
N THR A 29 -16.60 -2.05 28.13
CA THR A 29 -15.37 -2.73 28.56
C THR A 29 -15.12 -3.98 27.73
N VAL A 30 -13.84 -4.34 27.53
CA VAL A 30 -13.46 -5.56 26.79
C VAL A 30 -13.40 -6.75 27.73
N ASP A 31 -14.15 -7.80 27.42
CA ASP A 31 -14.17 -9.06 28.16
C ASP A 31 -12.86 -9.84 27.97
N GLU A 32 -12.30 -10.36 29.07
CA GLU A 32 -11.07 -11.16 29.05
C GLU A 32 -11.23 -12.45 28.22
N ALA A 33 -12.43 -13.04 28.22
CA ALA A 33 -12.74 -14.23 27.41
C ALA A 33 -12.56 -13.97 25.90
N ASP A 34 -12.97 -12.79 25.41
CA ASP A 34 -12.83 -12.44 23.99
C ASP A 34 -11.35 -12.17 23.63
N MET A 35 -10.58 -11.60 24.56
CA MET A 35 -9.13 -11.43 24.38
C MET A 35 -8.40 -12.77 24.32
N ASN A 36 -8.83 -13.74 25.12
CA ASN A 36 -8.31 -15.11 25.08
C ASN A 36 -8.69 -15.80 23.76
N GLU A 37 -9.92 -15.61 23.27
CA GLU A 37 -10.36 -16.11 21.96
C GLU A 37 -9.52 -15.52 20.82
N LEU A 38 -9.32 -14.20 20.79
CA LEU A 38 -8.47 -13.52 19.81
C LEU A 38 -7.04 -14.06 19.83
N SER A 39 -6.47 -14.23 21.02
CA SER A 39 -5.11 -14.78 21.21
C SER A 39 -5.00 -16.21 20.65
N ALA A 40 -6.02 -17.04 20.87
CA ALA A 40 -6.05 -18.41 20.37
C ALA A 40 -6.14 -18.48 18.84
N LEU A 41 -6.94 -17.61 18.20
CA LEU A 41 -7.17 -17.62 16.75
C LEU A 41 -5.89 -17.44 15.92
N PHE A 42 -5.11 -16.40 16.20
CA PHE A 42 -3.78 -16.20 15.63
C PHE A 42 -2.99 -15.18 16.45
N ASN A 43 -1.92 -15.65 17.07
CA ASN A 43 -0.97 -14.82 17.79
C ASN A 43 0.45 -15.31 17.43
N ARG A 44 1.39 -14.38 17.27
CA ARG A 44 2.81 -14.71 17.04
C ARG A 44 3.63 -14.52 18.32
N ASP A 45 3.36 -13.47 19.09
CA ASP A 45 4.14 -13.04 20.28
C ASP A 45 3.38 -11.94 21.07
N GLY A 46 2.07 -12.12 21.30
CA GLY A 46 1.19 -11.14 21.93
C GLY A 46 0.49 -10.13 20.99
N PHE A 47 -0.34 -9.28 21.60
CA PHE A 47 -0.91 -8.08 20.97
C PHE A 47 -0.10 -6.86 21.41
N THR A 48 0.11 -5.94 20.48
CA THR A 48 0.75 -4.66 20.75
C THR A 48 -0.33 -3.60 20.95
N SER A 49 -0.05 -2.56 21.76
CA SER A 49 -0.92 -1.37 21.84
C SER A 49 -1.02 -0.58 20.52
N GLY A 50 -0.21 -0.94 19.54
CA GLY A 50 -0.24 -0.40 18.19
C GLY A 50 0.37 1.00 18.10
N TYR A 51 0.36 1.53 16.88
CA TYR A 51 0.98 2.84 16.57
C TYR A 51 0.28 4.04 17.22
N TYR A 52 -0.89 3.84 17.84
CA TYR A 52 -1.62 4.89 18.55
C TYR A 52 -0.97 5.27 19.89
N GLN A 53 -0.37 4.31 20.59
CA GLN A 53 0.25 4.54 21.91
C GLN A 53 1.77 4.44 21.86
N GLN A 54 2.33 3.73 20.88
CA GLN A 54 3.77 3.51 20.78
C GLN A 54 4.26 3.61 19.33
N LYS A 55 5.34 4.37 19.10
CA LYS A 55 5.90 4.53 17.75
C LYS A 55 6.91 3.45 17.37
N ASN A 56 7.77 3.03 18.30
CA ASN A 56 8.87 2.09 18.01
C ASN A 56 9.35 1.32 19.24
N GLY A 57 10.06 0.22 18.99
CA GLY A 57 10.80 -0.54 19.99
C GLY A 57 10.40 -2.01 20.05
N ARG A 58 10.98 -2.72 21.03
CA ARG A 58 10.83 -4.16 21.19
C ARG A 58 9.38 -4.62 21.35
N GLU A 59 8.56 -3.87 22.08
CA GLU A 59 7.14 -4.15 22.31
C GLU A 59 6.29 -4.12 21.02
N MET A 60 6.79 -3.52 19.93
CA MET A 60 6.05 -3.38 18.66
C MET A 60 6.34 -4.51 17.66
N ILE A 61 7.28 -5.41 17.97
CA ILE A 61 7.68 -6.50 17.09
C ILE A 61 7.72 -7.81 17.87
N ALA A 62 7.11 -8.84 17.27
CA ALA A 62 7.33 -10.22 17.65
C ALA A 62 8.78 -10.64 17.37
N LEU A 63 9.58 -10.84 18.42
CA LEU A 63 10.96 -11.29 18.30
C LEU A 63 11.05 -12.79 18.14
N TYR A 64 10.05 -13.50 18.66
CA TYR A 64 9.93 -14.93 18.54
C TYR A 64 8.61 -15.29 17.89
N ASN A 65 8.57 -16.45 17.25
CA ASN A 65 7.31 -17.04 16.82
C ASN A 65 6.95 -18.11 17.86
N GLU A 66 6.18 -17.70 18.88
CA GLU A 66 5.80 -18.58 19.98
C GLU A 66 5.06 -19.81 19.45
N LYS A 67 4.16 -19.65 18.46
CA LYS A 67 3.48 -20.79 17.84
C LYS A 67 4.41 -21.76 17.10
N GLU A 68 5.55 -21.32 16.59
CA GLU A 68 6.57 -22.24 16.04
C GLU A 68 7.37 -22.94 17.12
N ARG A 69 7.66 -22.27 18.24
CA ARG A 69 8.28 -22.87 19.43
C ARG A 69 7.34 -23.90 20.08
N GLU A 70 6.09 -23.53 20.27
CA GLU A 70 5.03 -24.40 20.79
C GLU A 70 4.79 -25.58 19.87
N LYS A 71 4.71 -25.41 18.54
CA LYS A 71 4.59 -26.55 17.61
C LYS A 71 5.78 -27.51 17.64
N LYS A 72 6.98 -27.01 17.92
CA LYS A 72 8.17 -27.86 18.10
C LYS A 72 8.14 -28.60 19.45
N ASN A 73 7.49 -28.03 20.46
CA ASN A 73 7.52 -28.54 21.84
C ASN A 73 6.23 -29.28 22.26
N ALA A 74 5.11 -29.04 21.61
CA ALA A 74 3.80 -29.60 21.91
C ALA A 74 3.02 -29.79 20.59
N GLY A 75 2.56 -31.02 20.35
CA GLY A 75 1.60 -31.28 19.29
C GLY A 75 0.41 -30.32 19.44
N ARG A 76 0.18 -29.53 18.40
CA ARG A 76 -0.98 -28.63 18.16
C ARG A 76 -1.99 -28.62 19.32
N THR A 77 -1.98 -27.60 20.16
CA THR A 77 -2.91 -27.48 21.30
C THR A 77 -4.34 -27.72 20.85
N ASP A 78 -4.98 -28.72 21.46
CA ASP A 78 -6.28 -29.28 21.09
C ASP A 78 -7.39 -28.21 21.14
N ASP A 79 -7.19 -27.17 21.94
CA ASP A 79 -8.15 -26.09 22.19
C ASP A 79 -8.27 -25.10 21.02
N ALA A 80 -7.16 -24.80 20.33
CA ALA A 80 -7.22 -23.97 19.13
C ALA A 80 -7.99 -24.70 18.02
N LYS A 81 -7.87 -26.02 17.92
CA LYS A 81 -8.64 -26.80 16.94
C LYS A 81 -10.13 -26.80 17.28
N LYS A 82 -10.48 -26.99 18.55
CA LYS A 82 -11.88 -26.91 19.04
C LYS A 82 -12.51 -25.55 18.74
N LEU A 83 -11.77 -24.45 18.93
CA LEU A 83 -12.24 -23.10 18.62
C LEU A 83 -12.48 -22.90 17.12
N TYR A 84 -11.57 -23.37 16.26
CA TYR A 84 -11.80 -23.31 14.82
C TYR A 84 -13.02 -24.14 14.42
N ASP A 85 -13.21 -25.33 15.01
CA ASP A 85 -14.36 -26.19 14.73
C ASP A 85 -15.68 -25.57 15.24
N SER A 86 -15.68 -24.85 16.37
CA SER A 86 -16.88 -24.15 16.87
C SER A 86 -17.27 -22.98 15.97
N ILE A 87 -16.32 -22.12 15.58
CA ILE A 87 -16.57 -21.01 14.65
C ILE A 87 -17.05 -21.55 13.30
N ARG A 88 -16.46 -22.66 12.84
CA ARG A 88 -16.89 -23.29 11.59
C ARG A 88 -18.33 -23.78 11.66
N LYS A 89 -18.74 -24.41 12.77
CA LYS A 89 -20.14 -24.80 13.00
C LYS A 89 -21.06 -23.58 13.04
N GLU A 90 -20.66 -22.52 13.72
CA GLU A 90 -21.41 -21.26 13.77
C GLU A 90 -21.58 -20.64 12.38
N LEU A 91 -20.51 -20.60 11.56
CA LEU A 91 -20.56 -20.11 10.19
C LEU A 91 -21.47 -20.95 9.29
N HIS A 92 -21.47 -22.26 9.44
CA HIS A 92 -22.33 -23.15 8.66
C HIS A 92 -23.80 -23.10 9.09
N ASN A 93 -24.06 -22.85 10.37
CA ASN A 93 -25.41 -22.86 10.94
C ASN A 93 -26.05 -21.46 11.00
N THR A 94 -25.29 -20.39 10.79
CA THR A 94 -25.83 -19.03 10.74
C THR A 94 -26.52 -18.83 9.39
N PRO A 95 -27.84 -18.63 9.35
CA PRO A 95 -28.50 -18.31 8.09
C PRO A 95 -27.89 -17.02 7.54
N LEU A 96 -27.36 -17.08 6.32
CA LEU A 96 -26.88 -15.90 5.57
C LEU A 96 -28.04 -14.98 5.14
N GLN A 97 -29.26 -15.28 5.60
CA GLN A 97 -30.48 -14.59 5.25
C GLN A 97 -30.73 -13.46 6.25
N ARG A 98 -31.02 -12.28 5.72
CA ARG A 98 -31.41 -11.12 6.50
C ARG A 98 -32.90 -11.23 6.89
N PRO A 99 -33.23 -11.03 8.18
CA PRO A 99 -34.63 -11.01 8.62
C PRO A 99 -35.38 -9.80 8.05
N VAL A 100 -36.63 -10.02 7.64
CA VAL A 100 -37.57 -8.98 7.21
C VAL A 100 -38.95 -9.19 7.85
N ARG A 101 -39.74 -8.12 7.92
CA ARG A 101 -41.17 -8.18 8.26
C ARG A 101 -41.98 -8.15 6.96
N GLY A 102 -43.07 -8.89 6.92
CA GLY A 102 -43.95 -8.97 5.75
C GLY A 102 -45.42 -8.80 6.10
N ASP A 103 -46.15 -8.04 5.29
CA ASP A 103 -47.62 -7.99 5.33
C ASP A 103 -48.17 -8.36 3.96
N LEU A 104 -48.92 -9.46 3.90
CA LEU A 104 -49.53 -9.98 2.67
C LEU A 104 -51.04 -9.72 2.69
N TYR A 105 -51.53 -9.00 1.70
CA TYR A 105 -52.95 -8.71 1.48
C TYR A 105 -53.45 -9.46 0.24
N LEU A 106 -54.56 -10.18 0.39
CA LEU A 106 -55.20 -10.95 -0.67
C LEU A 106 -56.69 -10.58 -0.72
N THR A 107 -57.18 -10.11 -1.87
CA THR A 107 -58.57 -9.62 -2.05
C THR A 107 -59.24 -10.21 -3.29
N GLU A 108 -60.56 -10.42 -3.27
CA GLU A 108 -61.33 -11.00 -4.39
C GLU A 108 -61.18 -10.29 -5.76
N GLU A 109 -60.79 -9.01 -5.80
CA GLU A 109 -60.56 -8.24 -7.05
C GLU A 109 -59.30 -8.66 -7.83
N GLY A 110 -58.72 -9.83 -7.52
CA GLY A 110 -57.58 -10.39 -8.26
C GLY A 110 -56.22 -9.88 -7.82
N MET A 111 -56.13 -8.97 -6.84
CA MET A 111 -54.87 -8.38 -6.40
C MET A 111 -54.26 -9.10 -5.19
N ALA A 112 -52.98 -9.46 -5.32
CA ALA A 112 -52.14 -9.89 -4.19
C ALA A 112 -51.03 -8.86 -3.98
N VAL A 113 -50.96 -8.31 -2.76
CA VAL A 113 -49.98 -7.28 -2.40
C VAL A 113 -49.12 -7.76 -1.24
N LEU A 114 -47.81 -7.75 -1.41
CA LEU A 114 -46.84 -8.07 -0.38
C LEU A 114 -45.98 -6.86 -0.07
N ASN A 115 -46.07 -6.41 1.18
CA ASN A 115 -45.25 -5.35 1.74
C ASN A 115 -44.11 -5.99 2.52
N VAL A 116 -42.86 -5.56 2.28
CA VAL A 116 -41.69 -6.07 3.01
C VAL A 116 -40.86 -4.91 3.55
N SER A 117 -40.45 -4.99 4.81
CA SER A 117 -39.55 -4.04 5.45
C SER A 117 -38.43 -4.76 6.23
N ASP A 118 -37.32 -4.05 6.45
CA ASP A 118 -36.16 -4.52 7.20
C ASP A 118 -36.04 -3.67 8.46
N ASP A 119 -35.48 -4.19 9.56
CA ASP A 119 -35.43 -3.49 10.86
C ASP A 119 -34.72 -2.11 10.79
N ARG A 120 -33.92 -1.86 9.74
CA ARG A 120 -33.24 -0.58 9.51
C ARG A 120 -33.99 0.37 8.57
N ARG A 121 -35.20 0.02 8.12
CA ARG A 121 -36.05 0.82 7.23
C ARG A 121 -37.47 0.88 7.79
N GLU A 122 -37.97 2.09 7.97
CA GLU A 122 -39.36 2.32 8.37
C GLU A 122 -40.35 2.15 7.19
N GLU A 123 -39.88 2.31 5.95
CA GLU A 123 -40.72 2.20 4.75
C GLU A 123 -40.85 0.76 4.24
N PHE A 124 -42.09 0.34 3.98
CA PHE A 124 -42.40 -0.93 3.33
C PHE A 124 -42.24 -0.83 1.81
N LEU A 125 -41.55 -1.81 1.22
CA LEU A 125 -41.50 -1.99 -0.22
C LEU A 125 -42.67 -2.84 -0.68
N VAL A 126 -43.45 -2.30 -1.62
CA VAL A 126 -44.68 -2.92 -2.13
C VAL A 126 -44.37 -3.74 -3.38
N SER A 127 -44.81 -5.00 -3.37
CA SER A 127 -44.89 -5.84 -4.58
C SER A 127 -46.34 -6.20 -4.81
N HIS A 128 -46.80 -6.11 -6.04
CA HIS A 128 -48.17 -6.42 -6.41
C HIS A 128 -48.14 -7.40 -7.57
N CYS A 129 -49.12 -8.29 -7.63
CA CYS A 129 -49.35 -9.10 -8.79
C CYS A 129 -50.85 -9.12 -9.08
N GLU A 130 -51.18 -8.83 -10.34
CA GLU A 130 -52.55 -8.77 -10.85
C GLU A 130 -52.96 -10.17 -11.32
N GLU A 131 -54.24 -10.52 -11.11
CA GLU A 131 -54.90 -11.74 -11.59
C GLU A 131 -54.51 -13.08 -10.92
N ILE A 132 -53.92 -13.08 -9.72
CA ILE A 132 -53.62 -14.36 -9.03
C ILE A 132 -54.72 -14.84 -8.08
N VAL A 133 -55.60 -13.94 -7.64
CA VAL A 133 -56.62 -14.27 -6.66
C VAL A 133 -57.90 -14.69 -7.39
N GLN A 134 -58.28 -15.95 -7.26
CA GLN A 134 -59.48 -16.51 -7.88
C GLN A 134 -60.45 -17.00 -6.81
N ARG A 135 -61.75 -17.00 -7.10
CA ARG A 135 -62.72 -17.64 -6.21
C ARG A 135 -62.51 -19.16 -6.20
N ALA A 136 -62.42 -19.75 -5.02
CA ALA A 136 -62.11 -21.17 -4.86
C ALA A 136 -63.22 -22.06 -5.43
N LYS A 137 -62.90 -22.91 -6.42
CA LYS A 137 -63.89 -23.82 -7.06
C LYS A 137 -64.10 -25.14 -6.32
N ASN A 138 -63.11 -25.64 -5.59
CA ASN A 138 -63.16 -26.95 -4.90
C ASN A 138 -62.69 -26.89 -3.44
N GLN A 139 -61.66 -26.10 -3.12
CA GLN A 139 -61.15 -25.94 -1.75
C GLN A 139 -60.47 -24.57 -1.58
N PRO A 140 -60.89 -23.75 -0.59
CA PRO A 140 -60.23 -22.49 -0.28
C PRO A 140 -58.83 -22.72 0.32
N LEU A 141 -57.90 -21.77 0.09
CA LEU A 141 -56.57 -21.82 0.68
C LEU A 141 -56.61 -21.33 2.14
N THR A 142 -56.03 -22.08 3.07
CA THR A 142 -55.93 -21.64 4.47
C THR A 142 -54.76 -20.66 4.67
N LYS A 143 -54.89 -19.76 5.66
CA LYS A 143 -53.85 -18.79 6.04
C LYS A 143 -52.54 -19.49 6.41
N GLU A 144 -52.63 -20.65 7.05
CA GLU A 144 -51.50 -21.48 7.46
C GLU A 144 -50.70 -21.96 6.24
N ARG A 145 -51.40 -22.44 5.21
CA ARG A 145 -50.76 -22.95 3.99
C ARG A 145 -50.08 -21.83 3.18
N ILE A 146 -50.64 -20.62 3.22
CA ILE A 146 -50.03 -19.41 2.64
C ILE A 146 -48.74 -19.07 3.38
N ARG A 147 -48.78 -19.03 4.73
CA ARG A 147 -47.58 -18.76 5.53
C ARG A 147 -46.48 -19.79 5.27
N GLU A 148 -46.82 -21.08 5.24
CA GLU A 148 -45.85 -22.13 4.92
C GLU A 148 -45.21 -21.93 3.55
N GLN A 149 -46.00 -21.57 2.54
CA GLN A 149 -45.48 -21.35 1.19
C GLN A 149 -44.57 -20.11 1.11
N MET A 150 -44.98 -19.00 1.74
CA MET A 150 -44.20 -17.77 1.78
C MET A 150 -42.87 -17.95 2.52
N ASN A 151 -42.86 -18.75 3.60
CA ASN A 151 -41.66 -19.06 4.39
C ASN A 151 -40.69 -20.05 3.74
N LYS A 152 -41.02 -20.64 2.57
CA LYS A 152 -40.07 -21.47 1.79
C LYS A 152 -39.01 -20.62 1.05
N THR A 153 -38.20 -19.88 1.79
CA THR A 153 -37.25 -18.89 1.26
C THR A 153 -35.99 -19.51 0.63
N GLY A 154 -35.64 -20.75 0.97
CA GLY A 154 -34.54 -21.48 0.33
C GLY A 154 -33.22 -20.70 0.37
N ASN A 155 -32.59 -20.49 -0.80
CA ASN A 155 -31.34 -19.74 -0.96
C ASN A 155 -31.51 -18.22 -1.12
N SER A 156 -32.69 -17.68 -0.82
CA SER A 156 -32.92 -16.22 -0.79
C SER A 156 -31.96 -15.52 0.16
N GLU A 157 -31.66 -14.24 -0.05
CA GLU A 157 -30.92 -13.40 0.90
C GLU A 157 -31.78 -12.95 2.08
N PHE A 158 -33.08 -13.29 2.11
CA PHE A 158 -34.04 -12.84 3.13
C PHE A 158 -34.94 -13.96 3.66
N TYR A 159 -35.37 -13.82 4.91
CA TYR A 159 -36.41 -14.63 5.53
C TYR A 159 -37.40 -13.77 6.32
N PHE A 160 -38.67 -14.19 6.40
CA PHE A 160 -39.66 -13.49 7.21
C PHE A 160 -39.47 -13.84 8.69
N ARG A 161 -39.12 -12.86 9.51
CA ARG A 161 -39.18 -12.98 10.97
C ARG A 161 -40.64 -12.95 11.44
N GLU A 162 -41.45 -12.14 10.76
CA GLU A 162 -42.88 -11.97 11.01
C GLU A 162 -43.60 -11.81 9.67
N LEU A 163 -44.73 -12.52 9.48
CA LEU A 163 -45.56 -12.44 8.28
C LEU A 163 -47.05 -12.39 8.65
N SER A 164 -47.65 -11.22 8.49
CA SER A 164 -49.10 -11.02 8.62
C SER A 164 -49.79 -11.39 7.32
N VAL A 165 -50.87 -12.17 7.39
CA VAL A 165 -51.68 -12.55 6.22
C VAL A 165 -53.09 -12.03 6.41
N HIS A 166 -53.46 -11.06 5.58
CA HIS A 166 -54.75 -10.39 5.57
C HIS A 166 -55.58 -10.95 4.40
N MET A 167 -56.60 -11.73 4.75
CA MET A 167 -57.62 -12.26 3.83
C MET A 167 -58.98 -11.85 4.37
N PRO A 168 -59.60 -10.79 3.82
CA PRO A 168 -60.96 -10.38 4.16
C PRO A 168 -61.98 -11.44 3.73
N ASP A 169 -61.73 -12.13 2.62
CA ASP A 169 -62.63 -13.12 2.03
C ASP A 169 -62.10 -14.56 2.28
N GLU A 170 -62.98 -15.46 2.74
CA GLU A 170 -62.61 -16.84 3.08
C GLU A 170 -62.58 -17.79 1.86
N ASP A 171 -63.20 -17.41 0.74
CA ASP A 171 -63.38 -18.24 -0.46
C ASP A 171 -62.32 -17.98 -1.56
N ILE A 172 -61.09 -17.68 -1.15
CA ILE A 172 -60.01 -17.32 -2.06
C ILE A 172 -59.10 -18.51 -2.40
N PHE A 173 -58.73 -18.63 -3.68
CA PHE A 173 -57.70 -19.51 -4.21
C PHE A 173 -56.57 -18.69 -4.84
N VAL A 174 -55.33 -18.95 -4.40
CA VAL A 174 -54.12 -18.36 -5.00
C VAL A 174 -53.20 -19.49 -5.46
N PRO A 175 -52.82 -19.54 -6.75
CA PRO A 175 -51.78 -20.42 -7.26
C PRO A 175 -50.46 -20.28 -6.48
N MET A 176 -49.91 -21.41 -6.02
CA MET A 176 -48.63 -21.44 -5.29
C MET A 176 -47.47 -20.80 -6.08
N LYS A 177 -47.52 -20.88 -7.42
CA LYS A 177 -46.56 -20.24 -8.32
C LYS A 177 -46.58 -18.71 -8.16
N GLY A 178 -47.76 -18.11 -8.07
CA GLY A 178 -47.93 -16.66 -7.89
C GLY A 178 -47.41 -16.18 -6.54
N LEU A 179 -47.66 -16.91 -5.45
CA LEU A 179 -47.08 -16.60 -4.13
C LEU A 179 -45.53 -16.64 -4.15
N ASN A 180 -44.95 -17.59 -4.88
CA ASN A 180 -43.49 -17.69 -5.03
C ASN A 180 -42.91 -16.52 -5.84
N GLU A 181 -43.59 -16.11 -6.91
CA GLU A 181 -43.20 -14.98 -7.75
C GLU A 181 -43.29 -13.66 -6.98
N LEU A 182 -44.41 -13.43 -6.28
CA LEU A 182 -44.63 -12.26 -5.44
C LEU A 182 -43.55 -12.12 -4.36
N ARG A 183 -43.21 -13.22 -3.68
CA ARG A 183 -42.10 -13.23 -2.71
C ARG A 183 -40.76 -12.90 -3.36
N ARG A 184 -40.45 -13.51 -4.51
CA ARG A 184 -39.17 -13.30 -5.21
C ARG A 184 -39.03 -11.85 -5.66
N GLU A 185 -40.09 -11.27 -6.19
CA GLU A 185 -40.11 -9.86 -6.59
C GLU A 185 -39.88 -8.93 -5.40
N ALA A 186 -40.56 -9.18 -4.26
CA ALA A 186 -40.38 -8.37 -3.07
C ALA A 186 -38.95 -8.44 -2.50
N PHE A 187 -38.37 -9.63 -2.46
CA PHE A 187 -36.97 -9.81 -2.06
C PHE A 187 -35.99 -9.15 -3.03
N GLU A 188 -36.25 -9.19 -4.34
CA GLU A 188 -35.42 -8.50 -5.33
C GLU A 188 -35.52 -6.96 -5.20
N LYS A 189 -36.72 -6.41 -4.97
CA LYS A 189 -36.90 -4.99 -4.66
C LYS A 189 -36.15 -4.58 -3.39
N MET A 190 -36.23 -5.41 -2.34
CA MET A 190 -35.48 -5.20 -1.10
C MET A 190 -33.96 -5.20 -1.34
N ARG A 191 -33.46 -6.19 -2.10
CA ARG A 191 -32.04 -6.30 -2.47
C ARG A 191 -31.56 -5.03 -3.17
N ARG A 192 -32.25 -4.61 -4.24
CA ARG A 192 -31.91 -3.40 -5.01
C ARG A 192 -31.91 -2.16 -4.15
N ALA A 193 -32.97 -1.96 -3.37
CA ALA A 193 -33.07 -0.79 -2.53
C ALA A 193 -31.90 -0.70 -1.53
N ILE A 194 -31.44 -1.82 -0.98
CA ILE A 194 -30.24 -1.88 -0.12
C ILE A 194 -28.97 -1.58 -0.93
N THR A 195 -28.77 -2.25 -2.07
CA THR A 195 -27.53 -2.14 -2.84
C THR A 195 -27.35 -0.79 -3.52
N ASP A 196 -28.42 -0.15 -3.97
CA ASP A 196 -28.38 1.12 -4.71
C ASP A 196 -27.81 2.27 -3.88
N ARG A 197 -27.98 2.23 -2.56
CA ARG A 197 -27.36 3.21 -1.63
C ARG A 197 -25.83 3.13 -1.62
N TYR A 198 -25.28 1.97 -1.96
CA TYR A 198 -23.84 1.71 -1.99
C TYR A 198 -23.30 1.60 -3.42
N ALA A 199 -24.18 1.73 -4.43
CA ALA A 199 -23.80 1.74 -5.82
C ALA A 199 -23.02 3.03 -6.08
N ARG A 200 -21.70 2.88 -6.25
CA ARG A 200 -20.88 3.95 -6.79
C ARG A 200 -21.29 4.11 -8.24
N LYS A 201 -21.89 5.25 -8.60
CA LYS A 201 -21.90 5.68 -9.99
C LYS A 201 -20.43 5.78 -10.37
N ALA A 202 -19.99 4.97 -11.33
CA ALA A 202 -18.77 5.31 -12.03
C ALA A 202 -18.94 6.78 -12.43
N ALA A 203 -17.95 7.62 -12.15
CA ALA A 203 -17.90 8.89 -12.85
C ALA A 203 -18.12 8.55 -14.33
N GLU A 204 -18.99 9.29 -15.02
CA GLU A 204 -19.01 9.28 -16.49
C GLU A 204 -17.56 9.20 -16.93
N GLU A 205 -17.21 8.19 -17.75
CA GLU A 205 -15.82 7.85 -18.11
C GLU A 205 -15.01 9.13 -18.04
N PRO A 206 -14.10 9.32 -17.06
CA PRO A 206 -13.54 10.63 -16.75
C PRO A 206 -13.09 11.22 -18.06
N GLY A 207 -13.88 12.20 -18.54
CA GLY A 207 -14.11 12.43 -19.99
C GLY A 207 -12.79 12.28 -20.69
N GLN A 208 -12.61 11.15 -21.41
CA GLN A 208 -11.31 10.61 -21.88
C GLN A 208 -10.23 11.57 -21.44
N LEU A 209 -9.62 11.40 -20.26
CA LEU A 209 -8.62 12.33 -19.76
C LEU A 209 -7.63 12.48 -20.89
N SER A 210 -7.80 13.56 -21.65
CA SER A 210 -7.54 13.39 -23.06
C SER A 210 -6.05 13.43 -23.10
N CYS A 211 -5.43 12.32 -23.45
CA CYS A 211 -4.10 12.32 -23.99
C CYS A 211 -4.19 13.04 -25.35
N THR A 212 -4.67 14.29 -25.38
CA THR A 212 -4.58 15.26 -26.46
C THR A 212 -3.16 15.77 -26.59
N ALA A 213 -2.28 15.39 -25.67
CA ALA A 213 -0.91 15.13 -26.06
C ALA A 213 -0.88 13.83 -26.90
N GLU A 214 -1.32 13.94 -28.15
CA GLU A 214 -0.77 13.21 -29.29
C GLU A 214 0.73 13.54 -29.37
N HIS A 215 1.50 13.24 -28.33
CA HIS A 215 2.91 12.98 -28.52
C HIS A 215 2.94 11.59 -29.10
N GLU A 216 2.86 11.53 -30.44
CA GLU A 216 3.31 10.37 -31.20
C GLU A 216 4.54 9.81 -30.49
N TYR A 217 4.40 8.59 -29.97
CA TYR A 217 5.54 7.84 -29.48
C TYR A 217 6.44 7.58 -30.70
N GLN A 218 7.30 8.54 -30.99
CA GLN A 218 8.43 8.31 -31.86
C GLN A 218 9.49 7.70 -30.97
N ALA A 219 9.66 6.38 -31.07
CA ALA A 219 10.79 5.67 -30.48
C ALA A 219 12.04 6.53 -30.71
N GLY A 220 12.58 7.08 -29.62
CA GLY A 220 13.61 8.12 -29.72
C GLY A 220 14.73 7.60 -30.60
N LYS A 221 14.93 8.22 -31.78
CA LYS A 221 16.11 7.93 -32.59
C LYS A 221 17.32 8.08 -31.68
N ASN A 222 18.19 7.08 -31.65
CA ASN A 222 19.35 7.05 -30.78
C ASN A 222 20.16 8.32 -31.03
N SER A 223 20.11 9.27 -30.09
CA SER A 223 20.65 10.61 -30.29
C SER A 223 22.18 10.63 -30.24
N GLY A 224 22.81 9.47 -29.94
CA GLY A 224 24.24 9.37 -29.66
C GLY A 224 24.65 10.10 -28.38
N ARG A 225 23.67 10.59 -27.59
CA ARG A 225 23.92 11.31 -26.34
C ARG A 225 24.57 10.38 -25.33
N ILE A 226 25.73 10.78 -24.84
CA ILE A 226 26.37 10.12 -23.70
C ILE A 226 25.63 10.58 -22.43
N PRO A 227 25.07 9.65 -21.64
CA PRO A 227 24.35 10.02 -20.43
C PRO A 227 25.31 10.58 -19.37
N GLU A 228 24.83 11.57 -18.61
CA GLU A 228 25.56 12.10 -17.46
C GLU A 228 25.66 11.03 -16.37
N VAL A 229 26.76 10.96 -15.62
CA VAL A 229 26.91 9.97 -14.54
C VAL A 229 26.90 10.66 -13.19
N PHE A 230 25.97 10.23 -12.33
CA PHE A 230 25.82 10.74 -10.98
C PHE A 230 26.14 9.66 -9.95
N VAL A 231 26.70 10.08 -8.83
CA VAL A 231 27.01 9.21 -7.69
C VAL A 231 26.20 9.63 -6.47
N LEU A 232 25.56 8.66 -5.83
CA LEU A 232 24.97 8.76 -4.51
C LEU A 232 25.72 7.81 -3.58
N ALA A 233 26.12 8.29 -2.40
CA ALA A 233 26.61 7.44 -1.32
C ALA A 233 25.82 7.75 -0.04
N GLU A 234 25.31 6.70 0.61
CA GLU A 234 24.56 6.79 1.87
C GLU A 234 25.50 6.84 3.10
N GLU A 235 26.82 6.72 2.90
CA GLU A 235 27.84 6.99 3.91
C GLU A 235 28.58 8.30 3.57
N LYS A 236 28.62 9.22 4.54
CA LYS A 236 29.14 10.59 4.35
C LYS A 236 30.63 10.59 4.02
N GLU A 237 31.40 9.77 4.73
CA GLU A 237 32.84 9.61 4.59
C GLU A 237 33.22 9.05 3.21
N LEU A 238 32.43 8.11 2.67
CA LEU A 238 32.60 7.60 1.31
C LEU A 238 32.27 8.67 0.26
N LEU A 239 31.18 9.42 0.43
CA LEU A 239 30.84 10.49 -0.51
C LEU A 239 31.97 11.52 -0.60
N TYR A 240 32.51 11.90 0.56
CA TYR A 240 33.62 12.83 0.66
C TYR A 240 34.87 12.34 -0.07
N SER A 241 35.26 11.07 0.13
CA SER A 241 36.44 10.50 -0.53
C SER A 241 36.26 10.45 -2.05
N LEU A 242 35.06 10.12 -2.55
CA LEU A 242 34.76 10.07 -3.97
C LEU A 242 34.81 11.46 -4.64
N ILE A 243 34.30 12.50 -3.98
CA ILE A 243 34.35 13.87 -4.51
C ILE A 243 35.81 14.36 -4.64
N ARG A 244 36.63 14.13 -3.60
CA ARG A 244 38.05 14.56 -3.56
C ARG A 244 38.93 13.95 -4.65
N ARG A 245 38.51 12.85 -5.26
CA ARG A 245 39.27 12.20 -6.35
C ARG A 245 39.20 12.94 -7.68
N LYS A 246 38.29 13.91 -7.83
CA LYS A 246 38.16 14.76 -9.02
C LYS A 246 38.02 13.97 -10.32
N ASP A 247 37.32 12.84 -10.27
CA ASP A 247 37.13 12.01 -11.46
C ASP A 247 36.36 12.78 -12.54
N SER A 248 36.96 12.95 -13.72
CA SER A 248 36.37 13.70 -14.83
C SER A 248 35.13 13.01 -15.40
N LEU A 249 34.98 11.71 -15.19
CA LEU A 249 33.89 10.90 -15.74
C LEU A 249 32.59 11.05 -14.94
N ILE A 250 32.67 11.47 -13.67
CA ILE A 250 31.51 11.76 -12.83
C ILE A 250 31.01 13.17 -13.15
N SER A 251 29.75 13.29 -13.56
CA SER A 251 29.11 14.57 -13.87
C SER A 251 28.64 15.31 -12.62
N GLY A 252 28.23 14.58 -11.58
CA GLY A 252 27.70 15.18 -10.36
C GLY A 252 27.48 14.20 -9.22
N PHE A 253 27.05 14.75 -8.08
CA PHE A 253 26.83 14.00 -6.85
C PHE A 253 25.46 14.32 -6.24
N TYR A 254 24.87 13.29 -5.65
CA TYR A 254 23.70 13.39 -4.80
C TYR A 254 24.14 13.50 -3.33
N VAL A 255 23.68 14.54 -2.64
CA VAL A 255 23.91 14.75 -1.20
C VAL A 255 22.59 14.49 -0.46
N PRO A 256 22.50 13.42 0.35
CA PRO A 256 21.38 13.23 1.27
C PRO A 256 21.20 14.42 2.20
N ILE A 257 19.97 14.95 2.28
CA ILE A 257 19.69 16.15 3.08
C ILE A 257 20.04 15.94 4.55
N HIS A 258 19.94 14.71 5.06
CA HIS A 258 20.29 14.37 6.43
C HIS A 258 21.80 14.55 6.75
N PHE A 259 22.68 14.61 5.75
CA PHE A 259 24.12 14.90 5.96
C PHE A 259 24.41 16.35 6.33
N LEU A 260 23.43 17.23 6.13
CA LEU A 260 23.51 18.66 6.41
C LEU A 260 23.07 19.02 7.84
N TYR A 261 22.65 18.01 8.62
CA TYR A 261 22.36 18.13 10.04
C TYR A 261 23.62 17.70 10.83
N ALA A 262 24.01 18.45 11.87
CA ALA A 262 25.25 18.16 12.59
C ALA A 262 25.16 16.84 13.40
N LYS A 263 26.28 16.09 13.47
CA LYS A 263 26.41 14.86 14.29
C LYS A 263 26.13 15.20 15.76
N GLY A 264 25.01 14.71 16.30
CA GLY A 264 24.60 14.89 17.70
C GLY A 264 23.31 15.68 17.89
N GLU A 265 22.81 16.32 16.84
CA GLU A 265 21.58 17.12 16.88
C GLU A 265 20.43 16.29 16.30
N ALA A 266 19.90 15.39 17.12
CA ALA A 266 18.54 14.92 16.91
C ALA A 266 17.60 16.13 17.08
N LEU A 267 17.35 16.85 15.99
CA LEU A 267 16.26 17.81 15.76
C LEU A 267 15.74 18.52 17.03
N ASN A 268 16.64 19.12 17.80
CA ASN A 268 16.25 20.13 18.77
C ASN A 268 16.05 21.43 17.99
N LYS A 269 14.95 22.13 18.26
CA LYS A 269 14.36 23.23 17.47
C LYS A 269 15.25 24.46 17.20
N ASN A 270 16.54 24.46 17.60
CA ASN A 270 17.39 25.65 17.60
C ASN A 270 18.81 25.46 17.03
N THR A 271 19.08 24.42 16.25
CA THR A 271 20.46 24.12 15.87
C THR A 271 20.81 24.34 14.39
N ARG A 272 22.02 24.89 14.18
CA ARG A 272 22.55 25.40 12.90
C ARG A 272 23.05 24.24 12.04
N CYS A 273 22.65 24.23 10.78
CA CYS A 273 23.25 23.39 9.74
C CYS A 273 24.65 23.93 9.40
N GLU A 274 25.69 23.37 10.00
CA GLU A 274 27.08 23.87 9.82
C GLU A 274 27.95 23.00 8.89
N ASP A 275 27.45 21.88 8.38
CA ASP A 275 28.26 20.96 7.57
C ASP A 275 28.00 21.14 6.05
N THR A 276 28.37 22.31 5.53
CA THR A 276 28.31 22.66 4.10
C THR A 276 29.51 22.18 3.29
N ASP A 277 30.51 21.57 3.93
CA ASP A 277 31.80 21.20 3.30
C ASP A 277 31.61 20.32 2.05
N LEU A 278 30.67 19.37 2.08
CA LEU A 278 30.37 18.54 0.90
C LEU A 278 29.82 19.36 -0.27
N THR A 279 28.92 20.28 0.02
CA THR A 279 28.25 21.11 -0.99
C THR A 279 29.25 22.07 -1.61
N ASP A 280 30.03 22.74 -0.77
CA ASP A 280 31.11 23.65 -1.18
C ASP A 280 32.17 22.92 -2.00
N LEU A 281 32.56 21.71 -1.59
CA LEU A 281 33.52 20.88 -2.30
C LEU A 281 33.01 20.47 -3.70
N ILE A 282 31.76 20.04 -3.83
CA ILE A 282 31.16 19.67 -5.14
C ILE A 282 31.19 20.86 -6.09
N ILE A 283 30.85 22.05 -5.59
CA ILE A 283 30.82 23.29 -6.37
C ILE A 283 32.24 23.72 -6.75
N ALA A 284 33.20 23.62 -5.83
CA ALA A 284 34.61 23.92 -6.11
C ALA A 284 35.19 23.02 -7.22
N GLU A 285 34.78 21.74 -7.25
CA GLU A 285 35.13 20.81 -8.33
C GLU A 285 34.31 20.98 -9.61
N LYS A 286 33.44 22.00 -9.68
CA LYS A 286 32.55 22.31 -10.82
C LYS A 286 31.69 21.13 -11.24
N LYS A 287 31.26 20.32 -10.26
CA LYS A 287 30.38 19.18 -10.46
C LYS A 287 28.93 19.59 -10.19
N LYS A 288 27.98 18.87 -10.80
CA LYS A 288 26.56 19.11 -10.55
C LYS A 288 26.17 18.64 -9.16
N LEU A 289 25.43 19.48 -8.44
CA LEU A 289 24.91 19.19 -7.12
C LEU A 289 23.44 18.77 -7.20
N ARG A 290 23.10 17.63 -6.62
CA ARG A 290 21.71 17.21 -6.40
C ARG A 290 21.48 16.89 -4.94
N ILE A 291 20.27 17.15 -4.45
CA ILE A 291 19.89 16.89 -3.05
C ILE A 291 18.96 15.68 -3.01
N VAL A 292 19.07 14.83 -1.98
CA VAL A 292 18.17 13.69 -1.79
C VAL A 292 17.32 13.88 -0.55
N LEU A 293 16.00 13.84 -0.72
CA LEU A 293 15.04 13.87 0.37
C LEU A 293 14.83 12.46 0.97
N PRO A 294 14.43 12.36 2.25
CA PRO A 294 14.33 11.06 2.93
C PRO A 294 13.31 10.13 2.27
N TYR A 295 13.45 8.82 2.52
CA TYR A 295 12.46 7.84 2.09
C TYR A 295 11.11 8.03 2.78
N LEU A 296 11.10 8.56 4.00
CA LEU A 296 9.89 8.85 4.76
C LEU A 296 9.99 10.24 5.37
N LEU A 297 9.04 11.11 5.08
CA LEU A 297 8.92 12.44 5.66
C LEU A 297 7.65 12.50 6.52
N ARG A 298 7.81 12.55 7.85
CA ARG A 298 6.69 12.68 8.78
C ARG A 298 6.38 14.15 9.05
N MET A 299 5.14 14.45 9.42
CA MET A 299 4.68 15.81 9.75
C MET A 299 5.60 16.55 10.72
N GLU A 300 6.11 15.86 11.73
CA GLU A 300 7.04 16.42 12.73
C GLU A 300 8.37 16.93 12.14
N HIS A 301 8.74 16.52 10.92
CA HIS A 301 9.99 16.88 10.25
C HIS A 301 9.81 17.80 9.03
N VAL A 302 8.58 18.15 8.66
CA VAL A 302 8.29 18.90 7.43
C VAL A 302 8.92 20.29 7.47
N GLU A 303 8.72 21.05 8.55
CA GLU A 303 9.21 22.43 8.67
C GLU A 303 10.74 22.51 8.76
N GLU A 304 11.36 21.52 9.39
CA GLU A 304 12.82 21.42 9.46
C GLU A 304 13.42 21.12 8.08
N CYS A 305 12.80 20.19 7.34
CA CYS A 305 13.17 19.87 5.97
C CYS A 305 12.99 21.10 5.05
N ARG A 306 11.84 21.79 5.16
CA ARG A 306 11.55 23.05 4.44
C ARG A 306 12.65 24.08 4.68
N SER A 307 12.99 24.31 5.94
CA SER A 307 14.02 25.29 6.33
C SER A 307 15.40 24.93 5.79
N ALA A 308 15.77 23.65 5.79
CA ALA A 308 17.02 23.18 5.20
C ALA A 308 17.05 23.40 3.68
N ILE A 309 15.95 23.12 2.97
CA ILE A 309 15.83 23.36 1.53
C ILE A 309 15.93 24.86 1.22
N MET A 310 15.25 25.73 1.97
CA MET A 310 15.33 27.18 1.76
C MET A 310 16.75 27.70 1.89
N ARG A 311 17.48 27.30 2.94
CA ARG A 311 18.89 27.69 3.13
C ARG A 311 19.79 27.19 2.00
N LEU A 312 19.56 25.97 1.51
CA LEU A 312 20.27 25.45 0.34
C LEU A 312 19.98 26.29 -0.91
N MET A 313 18.72 26.67 -1.11
CA MET A 313 18.34 27.54 -2.22
C MET A 313 18.94 28.94 -2.11
N GLU A 314 19.06 29.50 -0.90
CA GLU A 314 19.68 30.80 -0.64
C GLU A 314 21.19 30.79 -0.91
N ASN A 315 21.90 29.79 -0.40
CA ASN A 315 23.36 29.71 -0.49
C ASN A 315 23.87 29.20 -1.84
N TYR A 316 23.10 28.34 -2.51
CA TYR A 316 23.52 27.62 -3.71
C TYR A 316 22.54 27.80 -4.87
N HIS A 317 21.85 28.95 -4.90
CA HIS A 317 20.90 29.29 -5.96
C HIS A 317 21.53 29.09 -7.35
N GLY A 318 20.80 28.44 -8.26
CA GLY A 318 21.27 28.17 -9.63
C GLY A 318 22.37 27.11 -9.76
N LEU A 319 22.92 26.59 -8.66
CA LEU A 319 23.93 25.52 -8.65
C LEU A 319 23.33 24.13 -8.38
N ILE A 320 22.13 24.08 -7.79
CA ILE A 320 21.40 22.84 -7.54
C ILE A 320 20.71 22.39 -8.83
N ASP A 321 21.20 21.29 -9.41
CA ASP A 321 20.69 20.71 -10.66
C ASP A 321 19.35 19.99 -10.44
N GLY A 322 19.08 19.46 -9.25
CA GLY A 322 17.80 18.83 -8.92
C GLY A 322 17.71 18.26 -7.51
N ILE A 323 16.49 17.88 -7.13
CA ILE A 323 16.14 17.32 -5.83
C ILE A 323 15.44 15.97 -6.06
N LEU A 324 16.08 14.88 -5.63
CA LEU A 324 15.54 13.53 -5.69
C LEU A 324 14.49 13.34 -4.59
N VAL A 325 13.27 12.97 -4.98
CA VAL A 325 12.15 12.73 -4.07
C VAL A 325 11.73 11.26 -4.08
N ARG A 326 11.58 10.68 -2.88
CA ARG A 326 11.35 9.25 -2.67
C ARG A 326 9.94 8.91 -2.15
N ASN A 327 9.11 9.93 -1.90
CA ASN A 327 7.73 9.81 -1.45
C ASN A 327 6.90 11.01 -1.92
N LEU A 328 5.57 10.86 -1.88
CA LEU A 328 4.62 11.89 -2.29
C LEU A 328 4.61 13.10 -1.34
N ASP A 329 4.91 12.90 -0.06
CA ASP A 329 4.96 13.99 0.93
C ASP A 329 6.04 15.02 0.55
N SER A 330 7.19 14.54 0.09
CA SER A 330 8.30 15.37 -0.39
C SER A 330 7.96 16.10 -1.68
N VAL A 331 7.17 15.48 -2.58
CA VAL A 331 6.63 16.17 -3.77
C VAL A 331 5.71 17.31 -3.34
N GLY A 332 4.79 17.05 -2.41
CA GLY A 332 3.89 18.07 -1.85
C GLY A 332 4.65 19.23 -1.19
N LEU A 333 5.68 18.93 -0.41
CA LEU A 333 6.55 19.94 0.21
C LEU A 333 7.20 20.83 -0.86
N LEU A 334 7.87 20.26 -1.86
CA LEU A 334 8.54 21.05 -2.90
C LEU A 334 7.57 21.83 -3.79
N SER A 335 6.40 21.25 -4.09
CA SER A 335 5.35 21.95 -4.85
C SER A 335 4.80 23.15 -4.07
N SER A 336 4.64 23.02 -2.74
CA SER A 336 4.25 24.16 -1.88
C SER A 336 5.28 25.31 -1.87
N MET A 337 6.50 25.03 -2.33
CA MET A 337 7.60 26.00 -2.44
C MET A 337 7.81 26.49 -3.88
N GLY A 338 7.02 26.00 -4.86
CA GLY A 338 7.20 26.33 -6.28
C GLY A 338 8.48 25.77 -6.89
N LEU A 339 8.94 24.60 -6.42
CA LEU A 339 10.20 23.98 -6.84
C LEU A 339 10.00 22.74 -7.75
N GLU A 340 8.87 22.63 -8.45
CA GLU A 340 8.51 21.49 -9.28
C GLU A 340 9.56 21.19 -10.37
N ASP A 341 10.12 22.24 -10.98
CA ASP A 341 11.14 22.12 -12.04
C ASP A 341 12.44 21.46 -11.54
N LEU A 342 12.72 21.51 -10.23
CA LEU A 342 13.88 20.86 -9.61
C LEU A 342 13.64 19.39 -9.28
N ILE A 343 12.39 18.91 -9.29
CA ILE A 343 12.06 17.55 -8.85
C ILE A 343 12.62 16.51 -9.80
N ILE A 344 13.23 15.48 -9.22
CA ILE A 344 13.55 14.20 -9.85
C ILE A 344 12.80 13.13 -9.06
N LEU A 345 11.80 12.49 -9.65
CA LEU A 345 11.08 11.40 -9.00
C LEU A 345 12.00 10.18 -8.89
N ASP A 346 12.15 9.59 -7.70
CA ASP A 346 12.88 8.33 -7.54
C ASP A 346 12.01 7.14 -7.96
N SER A 347 12.63 5.96 -8.12
CA SER A 347 11.95 4.74 -8.53
C SER A 347 10.82 4.32 -7.59
N SER A 348 10.86 4.75 -6.32
CA SER A 348 9.81 4.51 -5.30
C SER A 348 8.52 5.32 -5.50
N VAL A 349 8.49 6.27 -6.44
CA VAL A 349 7.27 7.02 -6.82
C VAL A 349 6.55 6.36 -8.03
N TYR A 350 7.10 5.25 -8.53
CA TYR A 350 6.45 4.32 -9.47
C TYR A 350 6.01 4.92 -10.83
N THR A 351 6.92 5.54 -11.57
CA THR A 351 6.67 6.01 -12.96
C THR A 351 6.73 4.86 -13.99
N MET A 352 5.84 3.88 -13.86
CA MET A 352 5.93 2.60 -14.60
C MET A 352 5.35 2.61 -16.02
N ASN A 353 4.50 3.57 -16.36
CA ASN A 353 3.81 3.60 -17.66
C ASN A 353 3.60 5.05 -18.15
N SER A 354 3.07 5.19 -19.36
CA SER A 354 2.78 6.48 -20.00
C SER A 354 1.77 7.31 -19.20
N GLU A 355 0.77 6.69 -18.59
CA GLU A 355 -0.27 7.37 -17.81
C GLU A 355 0.32 8.05 -16.58
N THR A 356 1.12 7.34 -15.78
CA THR A 356 1.78 7.91 -14.61
C THR A 356 2.74 9.03 -15.00
N ARG A 357 3.47 8.90 -16.13
CA ARG A 357 4.33 9.99 -16.62
C ARG A 357 3.53 11.19 -17.11
N SER A 358 2.39 10.97 -17.75
CA SER A 358 1.48 12.04 -18.19
C SER A 358 0.94 12.82 -17.00
N PHE A 359 0.50 12.10 -15.95
CA PHE A 359 0.08 12.70 -14.69
C PHE A 359 1.15 13.65 -14.12
N TRP A 360 2.39 13.20 -14.00
CA TRP A 360 3.47 14.03 -13.46
C TRP A 360 3.84 15.22 -14.35
N ARG A 361 3.77 15.06 -15.67
CA ARG A 361 3.97 16.19 -16.61
C ARG A 361 2.90 17.27 -16.44
N ASN A 362 1.65 16.88 -16.18
CA ASN A 362 0.57 17.83 -15.86
C ASN A 362 0.83 18.55 -14.52
N CYS A 363 1.54 17.91 -13.60
CA CYS A 363 2.07 18.54 -12.39
C CYS A 363 3.38 19.32 -12.60
N ARG A 364 3.82 19.55 -13.84
CA ARG A 364 5.08 20.25 -14.21
C ARG A 364 6.35 19.53 -13.75
N ILE A 365 6.28 18.21 -13.51
CA ILE A 365 7.42 17.38 -13.13
C ILE A 365 7.82 16.52 -14.34
N TYR A 366 9.05 16.73 -14.84
CA TYR A 366 9.50 16.15 -16.11
C TYR A 366 10.63 15.13 -15.99
N ARG A 367 11.19 14.92 -14.79
CA ARG A 367 12.34 14.04 -14.55
C ARG A 367 11.96 12.91 -13.59
N ASP A 368 12.31 11.70 -13.97
CA ASP A 368 12.04 10.49 -13.18
C ASP A 368 13.22 9.52 -13.20
N THR A 369 13.25 8.61 -12.24
CA THR A 369 14.14 7.45 -12.22
C THR A 369 13.36 6.26 -12.74
N LEU A 370 13.92 5.53 -13.70
CA LEU A 370 13.27 4.35 -14.28
C LEU A 370 12.93 3.32 -13.19
N SER A 371 11.70 2.80 -13.22
CA SER A 371 11.23 1.81 -12.25
C SER A 371 12.08 0.54 -12.30
N HIS A 372 12.41 0.01 -11.10
CA HIS A 372 13.11 -1.27 -10.95
C HIS A 372 12.28 -2.47 -11.39
N GLU A 373 10.98 -2.31 -11.56
CA GLU A 373 10.03 -3.37 -11.93
C GLU A 373 10.02 -3.63 -13.44
N LEU A 374 10.39 -2.64 -14.26
CA LEU A 374 10.32 -2.76 -15.71
C LEU A 374 11.52 -3.54 -16.28
N ASN A 375 11.23 -4.45 -17.21
CA ASN A 375 12.28 -5.13 -17.96
C ASN A 375 12.83 -4.27 -19.11
N PHE A 376 13.93 -4.71 -19.71
CA PHE A 376 14.57 -4.00 -20.82
C PHE A 376 13.63 -3.68 -21.99
N ARG A 377 12.72 -4.59 -22.37
CA ARG A 377 11.83 -4.38 -23.52
C ARG A 377 10.81 -3.29 -23.22
N GLU A 378 10.23 -3.31 -22.02
CA GLU A 378 9.30 -2.29 -21.54
C GLU A 378 10.00 -0.93 -21.45
N LEU A 379 11.16 -0.85 -20.79
CA LEU A 379 11.96 0.37 -20.72
C LEU A 379 12.29 0.93 -22.10
N LYS A 380 12.62 0.06 -23.06
CA LYS A 380 12.93 0.47 -24.44
C LYS A 380 11.71 1.00 -25.20
N SER A 381 10.50 0.59 -24.81
CA SER A 381 9.24 1.12 -25.37
C SER A 381 8.79 2.45 -24.76
N MET A 382 9.57 3.03 -23.85
CA MET A 382 9.25 4.30 -23.19
C MET A 382 10.15 5.45 -23.67
N ASP A 383 9.65 6.68 -23.59
CA ASP A 383 10.48 7.89 -23.79
C ASP A 383 11.26 8.19 -22.51
N ASN A 384 12.56 7.88 -22.52
CA ASN A 384 13.45 8.04 -21.36
C ASN A 384 14.42 9.22 -21.47
N ARG A 385 14.22 10.14 -22.43
CA ARG A 385 15.14 11.27 -22.69
C ARG A 385 15.35 12.21 -21.51
N ASN A 386 14.42 12.21 -20.55
CA ASN A 386 14.49 12.97 -19.30
C ASN A 386 14.65 12.10 -18.06
N SER A 387 14.78 10.78 -18.23
CA SER A 387 14.85 9.83 -17.13
C SER A 387 16.28 9.51 -16.74
N GLU A 388 16.46 9.17 -15.47
CA GLU A 388 17.68 8.61 -14.90
C GLU A 388 17.55 7.10 -14.75
N MET A 389 18.64 6.35 -14.96
CA MET A 389 18.68 4.91 -14.70
C MET A 389 19.69 4.57 -13.62
N VAL A 390 19.27 3.85 -12.60
CA VAL A 390 20.20 3.24 -11.63
C VAL A 390 20.86 2.03 -12.30
N ILE A 391 22.20 2.06 -12.39
CA ILE A 391 22.99 0.98 -13.00
C ILE A 391 23.80 0.18 -11.97
N TYR A 392 23.88 0.68 -10.74
CA TYR A 392 24.49 -0.01 -9.61
C TYR A 392 23.86 0.44 -8.30
N GLY A 393 23.68 -0.50 -7.38
CA GLY A 393 23.34 -0.23 -5.98
C GLY A 393 22.39 -1.26 -5.41
N ARG A 394 22.16 -1.22 -4.10
CA ARG A 394 21.18 -2.10 -3.45
C ARG A 394 19.80 -1.46 -3.46
N THR A 395 18.84 -2.16 -4.05
CA THR A 395 17.44 -1.74 -4.02
C THR A 395 16.89 -1.80 -2.59
N PRO A 396 16.26 -0.74 -2.06
CA PRO A 396 15.56 -0.78 -0.79
C PRO A 396 14.40 -1.79 -0.86
N MET A 397 14.39 -2.79 0.02
CA MET A 397 13.28 -3.74 0.12
C MET A 397 12.19 -3.27 1.06
N MET A 398 12.58 -2.59 2.13
CA MET A 398 11.64 -2.10 3.15
C MET A 398 12.22 -0.90 3.87
N VAL A 399 11.37 0.10 4.08
CA VAL A 399 11.63 1.21 5.01
C VAL A 399 10.79 0.95 6.26
N SER A 400 11.44 0.83 7.42
CA SER A 400 10.79 0.45 8.67
C SER A 400 10.92 1.56 9.71
N ALA A 401 9.81 1.90 10.35
CA ALA A 401 9.81 2.74 11.55
C ALA A 401 10.38 1.99 12.78
N GLN A 402 10.42 0.66 12.71
CA GLN A 402 10.92 -0.18 13.78
C GLN A 402 12.43 -0.34 13.70
N CYS A 403 13.12 0.63 14.32
CA CYS A 403 14.58 0.67 14.40
C CYS A 403 15.15 -0.59 15.06
N LEU A 404 15.88 -1.40 14.28
CA LEU A 404 16.51 -2.62 14.78
C LEU A 404 17.53 -2.37 15.89
N GLN A 405 18.27 -1.25 15.83
CA GLN A 405 19.18 -0.85 16.91
C GLN A 405 18.40 -0.66 18.23
N LYS A 406 17.32 0.14 18.19
CA LYS A 406 16.45 0.35 19.36
C LYS A 406 15.87 -0.96 19.89
N THR A 407 15.42 -1.84 18.99
CA THR A 407 14.79 -3.12 19.35
C THR A 407 15.73 -4.09 20.06
N PHE A 408 17.00 -4.17 19.65
CA PHE A 408 17.95 -5.16 20.18
C PHE A 408 18.93 -4.61 21.21
N ARG A 409 19.32 -3.33 21.10
CA ARG A 409 20.43 -2.74 21.88
C ARG A 409 20.05 -1.44 22.60
N GLY A 410 18.83 -0.93 22.40
CA GLY A 410 18.43 0.40 22.86
C GLY A 410 18.78 1.50 21.85
N CYS A 411 18.21 2.69 22.07
CA CYS A 411 18.44 3.84 21.19
C CYS A 411 19.63 4.64 21.69
N ASP A 412 20.67 4.75 20.87
CA ASP A 412 21.88 5.56 21.13
C ASP A 412 21.98 6.78 20.18
N HIS A 413 20.93 7.01 19.38
CA HIS A 413 20.86 8.08 18.37
C HIS A 413 21.98 8.04 17.32
N SER A 414 22.62 6.88 17.13
CA SER A 414 23.65 6.68 16.11
C SER A 414 23.09 5.91 14.89
N CYS A 415 23.51 6.32 13.69
CA CYS A 415 23.19 5.61 12.45
C CYS A 415 23.93 4.27 12.40
N ALA A 416 23.36 3.25 13.05
CA ALA A 416 23.94 1.92 13.09
C ALA A 416 23.75 1.15 11.78
N HIS A 417 24.77 0.36 11.42
CA HIS A 417 24.71 -0.63 10.36
C HIS A 417 24.47 -2.01 11.00
N VAL A 418 23.37 -2.66 10.63
CA VAL A 418 22.95 -3.97 11.13
C VAL A 418 22.76 -4.91 9.94
N SER A 419 22.78 -6.22 10.15
CA SER A 419 22.46 -7.21 9.11
C SER A 419 21.33 -8.11 9.58
N LEU A 420 20.42 -8.44 8.67
CA LEU A 420 19.41 -9.48 8.86
C LEU A 420 19.80 -10.71 8.05
N ALA A 421 19.59 -11.90 8.62
CA ALA A 421 19.76 -13.17 7.93
C ALA A 421 18.40 -13.80 7.67
N ASP A 422 18.16 -14.28 6.45
CA ASP A 422 16.98 -15.10 6.18
C ASP A 422 17.20 -16.58 6.54
N ARG A 423 16.17 -17.41 6.35
CA ARG A 423 16.23 -18.87 6.61
C ARG A 423 17.22 -19.62 5.71
N MET A 424 17.65 -19.03 4.60
CA MET A 424 18.63 -19.59 3.65
C MET A 424 20.04 -19.06 3.91
N GLY A 425 20.22 -18.18 4.89
CA GLY A 425 21.50 -17.56 5.25
C GLY A 425 21.85 -16.31 4.45
N ALA A 426 20.98 -15.85 3.54
CA ALA A 426 21.21 -14.61 2.79
C ALA A 426 21.21 -13.41 3.75
N GLN A 427 22.17 -12.50 3.55
CA GLN A 427 22.40 -11.35 4.41
C GLN A 427 21.83 -10.08 3.79
N PHE A 428 20.97 -9.38 4.52
CA PHE A 428 20.31 -8.15 4.11
C PHE A 428 20.83 -7.00 4.98
N PRO A 429 21.60 -6.06 4.40
CA PRO A 429 22.11 -4.94 5.16
C PRO A 429 20.96 -4.00 5.56
N VAL A 430 21.09 -3.46 6.76
CA VAL A 430 20.14 -2.52 7.35
C VAL A 430 20.88 -1.28 7.81
N VAL A 431 20.48 -0.12 7.31
CA VAL A 431 21.08 1.16 7.66
C VAL A 431 20.05 2.00 8.39
N CYS A 432 20.39 2.47 9.58
CA CYS A 432 19.54 3.38 10.35
C CYS A 432 19.70 4.82 9.86
N ASN A 433 18.59 5.55 9.73
CA ASN A 433 18.56 7.00 9.60
C ASN A 433 17.98 7.59 10.88
N CYS A 434 18.87 8.07 11.76
CA CYS A 434 18.46 8.61 13.05
C CYS A 434 17.86 10.02 12.97
N VAL A 435 18.15 10.78 11.92
CA VAL A 435 17.55 12.12 11.69
C VAL A 435 16.05 12.00 11.49
N PHE A 436 15.60 11.04 10.69
CA PHE A 436 14.17 10.84 10.37
C PHE A 436 13.55 9.61 11.07
N CYS A 437 14.28 9.00 12.02
CA CYS A 437 13.85 7.86 12.82
C CYS A 437 13.21 6.72 12.00
N TYR A 438 13.99 6.13 11.11
CA TYR A 438 13.65 4.90 10.39
C TYR A 438 14.92 4.10 10.08
N ASN A 439 14.79 2.86 9.62
CA ASN A 439 15.87 2.11 9.01
C ASN A 439 15.45 1.55 7.65
N ILE A 440 16.43 1.41 6.75
CA ILE A 440 16.22 0.87 5.41
C ILE A 440 16.82 -0.53 5.40
N ILE A 441 16.02 -1.52 5.02
CA ILE A 441 16.47 -2.89 4.76
C ILE A 441 16.71 -2.98 3.26
N TYR A 442 17.96 -3.21 2.88
CA TYR A 442 18.39 -3.32 1.49
C TYR A 442 18.39 -4.76 1.01
N ASN A 443 18.26 -4.95 -0.31
CA ASN A 443 18.41 -6.26 -0.94
C ASN A 443 19.78 -6.87 -0.62
N SER A 444 19.85 -8.21 -0.54
CA SER A 444 21.06 -8.96 -0.17
C SER A 444 22.17 -8.88 -1.20
N LEU A 445 21.81 -8.71 -2.47
CA LEU A 445 22.73 -8.49 -3.59
C LEU A 445 22.47 -7.12 -4.22
N PRO A 446 23.53 -6.37 -4.60
CA PRO A 446 23.37 -5.15 -5.38
C PRO A 446 22.95 -5.46 -6.82
N LEU A 447 22.15 -4.57 -7.40
CA LEU A 447 22.01 -4.46 -8.84
C LEU A 447 23.37 -4.10 -9.45
N ASP A 448 23.75 -4.77 -10.53
CA ASP A 448 24.93 -4.40 -11.32
C ASP A 448 24.66 -4.59 -12.81
N LEU A 449 24.52 -3.47 -13.51
CA LEU A 449 24.32 -3.39 -14.95
C LEU A 449 25.53 -2.78 -15.68
N THR A 450 26.68 -2.66 -15.00
CA THR A 450 27.89 -2.07 -15.60
C THR A 450 28.43 -2.84 -16.81
N ASP A 451 28.08 -4.12 -16.95
CA ASP A 451 28.40 -4.94 -18.11
C ASP A 451 27.39 -4.80 -19.27
N GLU A 452 26.18 -4.32 -18.98
CA GLU A 452 25.07 -4.24 -19.94
C GLU A 452 25.10 -2.92 -20.74
N LYS A 453 26.28 -2.35 -20.96
CA LYS A 453 26.48 -1.02 -21.59
C LYS A 453 25.74 -0.88 -22.92
N LYS A 454 25.74 -1.93 -23.74
CA LYS A 454 25.04 -1.96 -25.04
C LYS A 454 23.52 -1.94 -24.89
N ALA A 455 22.97 -2.55 -23.85
CA ALA A 455 21.54 -2.53 -23.59
C ALA A 455 21.14 -1.17 -22.98
N VAL A 456 21.89 -0.71 -21.97
CA VAL A 456 21.67 0.59 -21.32
C VAL A 456 21.74 1.75 -22.34
N SER A 457 22.69 1.73 -23.27
CA SER A 457 22.81 2.78 -24.29
C SER A 457 21.61 2.84 -25.25
N GLN A 458 20.90 1.72 -25.46
CA GLN A 458 19.69 1.69 -26.29
C GLN A 458 18.47 2.32 -25.61
N LEU A 459 18.53 2.57 -24.30
CA LEU A 459 17.41 3.18 -23.56
C LEU A 459 17.37 4.70 -23.70
N ASN A 460 18.43 5.34 -24.23
CA ASN A 460 18.50 6.79 -24.49
C ASN A 460 18.15 7.65 -23.25
N VAL A 461 18.66 7.24 -22.09
CA VAL A 461 18.47 7.91 -20.80
C VAL A 461 19.26 9.20 -20.68
N LYS A 462 18.78 10.15 -19.88
CA LYS A 462 19.47 11.43 -19.63
C LYS A 462 20.72 11.23 -18.78
N SER A 463 20.59 10.43 -17.72
CA SER A 463 21.66 10.17 -16.75
C SER A 463 21.65 8.74 -16.24
N LEU A 464 22.80 8.32 -15.73
CA LEU A 464 23.02 7.07 -15.01
C LEU A 464 23.36 7.40 -13.55
N ARG A 465 22.85 6.59 -12.62
CA ARG A 465 23.14 6.73 -11.19
C ARG A 465 23.83 5.48 -10.65
N LEU A 466 24.96 5.70 -9.97
CA LEU A 466 25.62 4.73 -9.10
C LEU A 466 25.22 5.03 -7.66
N THR A 467 24.61 4.07 -6.98
CA THR A 467 24.17 4.22 -5.58
C THR A 467 24.98 3.29 -4.69
N PHE A 468 25.81 3.86 -3.82
CA PHE A 468 26.60 3.14 -2.82
C PHE A 468 25.89 3.22 -1.47
N THR A 469 25.51 2.07 -0.93
CA THR A 469 24.76 1.96 0.32
C THR A 469 25.65 1.47 1.47
N THR A 470 26.42 0.41 1.25
CA THR A 470 27.25 -0.24 2.28
C THR A 470 28.61 -0.67 1.72
N GLU A 471 28.90 -0.30 0.49
CA GLU A 471 30.15 -0.59 -0.20
C GLU A 471 31.28 0.25 0.41
N ASN A 472 32.45 -0.36 0.61
CA ASN A 472 33.64 0.40 0.96
C ASN A 472 34.23 1.14 -0.25
N GLU A 473 35.18 2.04 0.00
CA GLU A 473 35.82 2.86 -1.04
C GLU A 473 36.42 2.01 -2.17
N LYS A 474 37.13 0.92 -1.85
CA LYS A 474 37.73 0.04 -2.86
C LYS A 474 36.68 -0.55 -3.81
N THR A 475 35.57 -1.03 -3.27
CA THR A 475 34.46 -1.57 -4.06
C THR A 475 33.81 -0.49 -4.91
N ALA A 476 33.54 0.69 -4.34
CA ALA A 476 32.95 1.81 -5.05
C ALA A 476 33.81 2.25 -6.25
N LEU A 477 35.13 2.37 -6.06
CA LEU A 477 36.07 2.72 -7.12
C LEU A 477 36.14 1.66 -8.23
N ASN A 478 36.09 0.38 -7.88
CA ASN A 478 36.04 -0.70 -8.87
C ASN A 478 34.78 -0.63 -9.73
N VAL A 479 33.63 -0.34 -9.12
CA VAL A 479 32.36 -0.18 -9.83
C VAL A 479 32.39 1.04 -10.77
N ILE A 480 32.89 2.17 -10.27
CA ILE A 480 33.04 3.40 -11.08
C ILE A 480 33.90 3.11 -12.32
N ARG A 481 35.06 2.46 -12.15
CA ARG A 481 35.92 2.08 -13.29
C ARG A 481 35.22 1.18 -14.30
N ARG A 482 34.50 0.16 -13.82
CA ARG A 482 33.74 -0.77 -14.68
C ARG A 482 32.65 -0.07 -15.49
N CYS A 483 32.06 1.01 -14.96
CA CYS A 483 31.08 1.80 -15.69
C CYS A 483 31.68 2.39 -16.99
N PHE A 484 32.93 2.83 -16.96
CA PHE A 484 33.55 3.54 -18.08
C PHE A 484 34.46 2.66 -18.94
N GLU A 485 35.21 1.73 -18.32
CA GLU A 485 36.21 0.91 -19.00
C GLU A 485 35.75 -0.55 -19.11
N PRO A 486 36.10 -1.27 -20.20
CA PRO A 486 36.08 -2.73 -20.20
C PRO A 486 37.05 -3.21 -19.12
N SER A 487 36.58 -4.06 -18.21
CA SER A 487 37.40 -4.41 -17.05
C SER A 487 37.14 -5.83 -16.59
N ASP A 488 38.24 -6.59 -16.43
CA ASP A 488 38.27 -7.91 -15.80
C ASP A 488 38.32 -7.82 -14.27
N LEU A 489 38.06 -6.64 -13.69
CA LEU A 489 38.03 -6.45 -12.25
C LEU A 489 37.04 -7.43 -11.60
N PRO A 490 37.42 -8.01 -10.44
CA PRO A 490 36.63 -9.03 -9.78
C PRO A 490 35.24 -8.51 -9.45
N LYS A 491 34.22 -9.30 -9.82
CA LYS A 491 32.83 -9.03 -9.49
C LYS A 491 32.49 -9.75 -8.20
N GLY A 492 31.91 -9.01 -7.25
CA GLY A 492 31.20 -9.64 -6.14
C GLY A 492 29.93 -10.33 -6.63
N ASN A 493 29.18 -10.93 -5.71
CA ASN A 493 27.84 -11.42 -6.03
C ASN A 493 26.91 -10.24 -6.35
N TYR A 494 26.14 -10.34 -7.43
CA TYR A 494 25.23 -9.28 -7.89
C TYR A 494 23.97 -9.89 -8.50
N THR A 495 22.97 -9.04 -8.72
CA THR A 495 21.74 -9.37 -9.44
C THR A 495 21.54 -8.42 -10.62
N LYS A 496 20.76 -8.85 -11.62
CA LYS A 496 20.26 -7.98 -12.70
C LYS A 496 18.79 -7.60 -12.49
N GLU A 497 18.21 -8.03 -11.37
CA GLU A 497 16.80 -7.82 -10.99
C GLU A 497 15.82 -8.07 -12.17
N HIS A 498 14.78 -7.26 -12.27
CA HIS A 498 13.74 -7.40 -13.30
C HIS A 498 14.20 -6.98 -14.70
N PHE A 499 15.39 -6.36 -14.84
CA PHE A 499 15.90 -5.90 -16.14
C PHE A 499 15.87 -7.00 -17.23
N ARG A 500 16.09 -8.26 -16.83
CA ARG A 500 15.99 -9.42 -17.74
C ARG A 500 14.66 -10.17 -17.73
N ARG A 501 13.97 -10.22 -16.59
CA ARG A 501 12.87 -11.18 -16.36
C ARG A 501 11.48 -10.54 -16.21
N GLY A 502 11.39 -9.22 -16.02
CA GLY A 502 10.12 -8.52 -15.72
C GLY A 502 9.54 -8.91 -14.36
N VAL A 503 8.47 -8.23 -13.96
CA VAL A 503 7.60 -8.71 -12.86
C VAL A 503 6.68 -9.79 -13.43
N GLU A 504 6.58 -10.93 -12.74
CA GLU A 504 5.68 -12.04 -13.11
C GLU A 504 4.23 -11.79 -12.69
#